data_AF-A0A3A1XGL3-F1
#
_entry.id   AF-A0A3A1XGL3-F1
#
_cell.length_a   1.000
_cell.length_b   1.000
_cell.length_c   1.000
_cell.angle_alpha   90.00
_cell.angle_beta   90.00
_cell.angle_gamma   90.00
#
_symmetry.space_group_name_H-M   'P 1'
#
loop_
_entity.id
_entity.type
_entity.pdbx_description
1 polymer ?
#
loop_
_entity_poly.entity_id
_entity_poly.type
_entity_poly.pdbx_seq_one_letter_code
_entity_poly.pdbx_strand_id
1 'polypeptide(L)'
;MTSHRKHTVTLGSLSLRQWAKVSAVILGFIALVILGFASRDFYASSKGHAVQVTSYSATDSSQVSRSASRRMLHDGATSYVNVVINGHHRTILGNNFTDVKSVLDAGDITLEPHDVVTPSLTTKVSESTVITINRAGAKLENSDDPIAFNVVKKETAALPKGTEKVQSEGANGVMETAKIVTRAKGKIVSSNIFASYVKKAPKDKVILVG
;
A
#
# COMPACT_ATOMS: atom_id res chain seq x y z
N MET A 1 -18.55 -58.94 -31.33
CA MET A 1 -19.25 -57.65 -31.16
C MET A 1 -18.40 -56.78 -30.23
N THR A 2 -17.68 -55.82 -30.80
CA THR A 2 -16.67 -55.01 -30.13
C THR A 2 -17.31 -53.82 -29.41
N SER A 3 -17.14 -53.76 -28.10
CA SER A 3 -17.62 -52.67 -27.23
C SER A 3 -16.66 -51.48 -27.29
N HIS A 4 -17.12 -50.34 -27.82
CA HIS A 4 -16.43 -49.07 -27.69
C HIS A 4 -16.82 -48.37 -26.37
N ARG A 5 -15.93 -48.37 -25.38
CA ARG A 5 -16.03 -47.46 -24.22
C ARG A 5 -15.48 -46.08 -24.61
N LYS A 6 -16.31 -45.05 -24.43
CA LYS A 6 -15.90 -43.65 -24.58
C LYS A 6 -14.99 -43.24 -23.42
N HIS A 7 -13.82 -42.70 -23.75
CA HIS A 7 -12.83 -42.24 -22.78
C HIS A 7 -13.16 -40.79 -22.38
N THR A 8 -13.69 -40.58 -21.17
CA THR A 8 -13.93 -39.24 -20.62
C THR A 8 -12.66 -38.76 -19.91
N VAL A 9 -12.00 -37.75 -20.47
CA VAL A 9 -10.80 -37.14 -19.86
C VAL A 9 -11.25 -36.28 -18.68
N THR A 10 -10.87 -36.64 -17.46
CA THR A 10 -11.09 -35.84 -16.25
C THR A 10 -9.90 -34.89 -16.03
N LEU A 11 -10.15 -33.68 -15.51
CA LEU A 11 -9.17 -32.58 -15.36
C LEU A 11 -7.92 -32.91 -14.51
N GLY A 12 -7.88 -34.09 -13.88
CA GLY A 12 -6.77 -34.53 -13.02
C GLY A 12 -5.59 -35.19 -13.74
N SER A 13 -5.63 -35.41 -15.06
CA SER A 13 -4.58 -36.16 -15.77
C SER A 13 -3.54 -35.31 -16.52
N LEU A 14 -3.47 -34.00 -16.25
CA LEU A 14 -2.57 -33.09 -16.97
C LEU A 14 -1.22 -32.96 -16.27
N SER A 15 -0.15 -33.12 -17.04
CA SER A 15 1.23 -32.98 -16.54
C SER A 15 1.57 -31.52 -16.18
N LEU A 16 2.57 -31.32 -15.31
CA LEU A 16 3.02 -29.97 -14.86
C LEU A 16 3.30 -29.00 -16.03
N ARG A 17 3.81 -29.54 -17.15
CA ARG A 17 4.11 -28.75 -18.37
C ARG A 17 2.86 -28.36 -19.16
N GLN A 18 1.77 -29.13 -19.03
CA GLN A 18 0.48 -28.80 -19.64
C GLN A 18 -0.28 -27.78 -18.78
N TRP A 19 -0.18 -27.86 -17.45
CA TRP A 19 -0.71 -26.82 -16.54
C TRP A 19 -0.05 -25.45 -16.76
N ALA A 20 1.28 -25.42 -16.99
CA ALA A 20 1.99 -24.17 -17.29
C ALA A 20 1.55 -23.51 -18.61
N LYS A 21 1.06 -24.28 -19.59
CA LYS A 21 0.51 -23.73 -20.85
C LYS A 21 -0.92 -23.22 -20.65
N VAL A 22 -1.72 -23.86 -19.80
CA VAL A 22 -3.08 -23.41 -19.47
C VAL A 22 -3.05 -22.12 -18.64
N SER A 23 -2.12 -21.97 -17.69
CA SER A 23 -1.98 -20.74 -16.90
C SER A 23 -1.56 -19.52 -17.74
N ALA A 24 -0.74 -19.72 -18.78
CA ALA A 24 -0.34 -18.66 -19.70
C ALA A 24 -1.52 -18.10 -20.53
N VAL A 25 -2.49 -18.95 -20.92
CA VAL A 25 -3.67 -18.53 -21.69
C VAL A 25 -4.67 -17.76 -20.82
N ILE A 26 -4.81 -18.14 -19.54
CA ILE A 26 -5.70 -17.45 -18.58
C ILE A 26 -5.15 -16.04 -18.24
N LEU A 27 -3.83 -15.89 -18.10
CA LEU A 27 -3.20 -14.57 -17.89
C LEU A 27 -3.36 -13.63 -19.10
N GLY A 28 -3.36 -14.17 -20.32
CA GLY A 28 -3.59 -13.38 -21.55
C GLY A 28 -4.99 -12.78 -21.66
N PHE A 29 -6.02 -13.51 -21.22
CA PHE A 29 -7.40 -13.00 -21.24
C PHE A 29 -7.67 -11.96 -20.14
N ILE A 30 -7.06 -12.09 -18.96
CA ILE A 30 -7.21 -11.09 -17.88
C ILE A 30 -6.55 -9.75 -18.27
N ALA A 31 -5.42 -9.78 -18.97
CA ALA A 31 -4.77 -8.57 -19.47
C ALA A 31 -5.63 -7.82 -20.51
N LEU A 32 -6.38 -8.53 -21.36
CA LEU A 32 -7.22 -7.92 -22.41
C LEU A 32 -8.51 -7.29 -21.85
N VAL A 33 -9.08 -7.84 -20.76
CA VAL A 33 -10.27 -7.27 -20.10
C VAL A 33 -9.92 -6.01 -19.28
N ILE A 34 -8.71 -5.95 -18.70
CA ILE A 34 -8.23 -4.74 -17.99
C ILE A 34 -7.88 -3.61 -18.97
N LEU A 35 -7.35 -3.93 -20.16
CA LEU A 35 -7.06 -2.92 -21.19
C LEU A 35 -8.34 -2.36 -21.86
N GLY A 36 -9.41 -3.16 -21.94
CA GLY A 36 -10.71 -2.74 -22.46
C GLY A 36 -11.47 -1.76 -21.56
N PHE A 37 -11.36 -1.90 -20.24
CA PHE A 37 -11.97 -0.95 -19.29
C PHE A 37 -11.16 0.34 -19.10
N ALA A 38 -9.84 0.32 -19.28
CA ALA A 38 -9.02 1.53 -19.13
C ALA A 38 -9.10 2.51 -20.32
N SER A 39 -9.60 2.09 -21.49
CA SER A 39 -9.61 2.93 -22.70
C SER A 39 -10.84 3.83 -22.86
N ARG A 40 -11.95 3.57 -22.15
CA ARG A 40 -13.13 4.44 -22.20
C ARG A 40 -12.93 5.75 -21.44
N ASP A 41 -12.21 5.72 -20.32
CA ASP A 41 -11.91 6.94 -19.54
C ASP A 41 -10.84 7.82 -20.20
N PHE A 42 -10.02 7.25 -21.10
CA PHE A 42 -9.00 8.03 -21.82
C PHE A 42 -9.60 8.97 -22.88
N TYR A 43 -10.80 8.68 -23.40
CA TYR A 43 -11.53 9.57 -24.31
C TYR A 43 -12.59 10.45 -23.64
N ALA A 44 -12.96 10.16 -22.38
CA ALA A 44 -13.98 10.91 -21.65
C ALA A 44 -13.43 12.10 -20.84
N SER A 45 -12.12 12.32 -20.81
CA SER A 45 -11.49 13.43 -20.08
C SER A 45 -10.67 14.34 -21.00
N SER A 46 -11.35 14.97 -21.96
CA SER A 46 -10.90 16.22 -22.58
C SER A 46 -11.77 17.38 -22.10
N LYS A 47 -11.89 17.55 -20.78
CA LYS A 47 -12.21 18.87 -20.24
C LYS A 47 -10.96 19.73 -20.42
N GLY A 48 -11.11 20.77 -21.22
CA GLY A 48 -10.02 21.55 -21.83
C GLY A 48 -8.83 21.80 -20.91
N HIS A 49 -7.65 21.39 -21.37
CA HIS A 49 -6.43 21.99 -20.90
C HIS A 49 -6.50 23.49 -21.17
N ALA A 50 -6.66 24.28 -20.11
CA ALA A 50 -6.27 25.68 -20.13
C ALA A 50 -4.80 25.71 -20.56
N VAL A 51 -4.56 26.27 -21.73
CA VAL A 51 -3.22 26.54 -22.27
C VAL A 51 -2.42 27.24 -21.17
N GLN A 52 -1.34 26.61 -20.71
CA GLN A 52 -0.33 27.30 -19.91
C GLN A 52 0.35 28.30 -20.85
N VAL A 53 -0.09 29.56 -20.77
CA VAL A 53 0.47 30.67 -21.53
C VAL A 53 1.90 30.90 -21.04
N THR A 54 2.89 30.55 -21.85
CA THR A 54 4.33 30.65 -21.56
C THR A 54 4.92 32.03 -21.84
N SER A 55 4.11 33.08 -21.96
CA SER A 55 4.60 34.46 -22.10
C SER A 55 3.66 35.47 -21.44
N TYR A 56 4.21 36.26 -20.51
CA TYR A 56 3.51 37.40 -19.93
C TYR A 56 3.73 38.62 -20.83
N SER A 57 2.67 39.09 -21.50
CA SER A 57 2.66 40.44 -22.09
C SER A 57 2.24 41.43 -21.01
N ALA A 58 3.05 42.47 -20.78
CA ALA A 58 2.85 43.46 -19.72
C ALA A 58 1.63 44.40 -19.91
N THR A 59 0.81 44.17 -20.94
CA THR A 59 -0.28 45.07 -21.33
C THR A 59 -1.68 44.46 -21.26
N ASP A 60 -1.84 43.16 -20.99
CA ASP A 60 -3.17 42.57 -20.86
C ASP A 60 -3.69 42.64 -19.42
N SER A 61 -4.55 43.62 -19.17
CA SER A 61 -5.15 43.91 -17.86
C SER A 61 -6.42 43.09 -17.56
N SER A 62 -6.84 42.21 -18.48
CA SER A 62 -8.19 41.62 -18.44
C SER A 62 -8.28 40.20 -17.87
N GLN A 63 -7.15 39.50 -17.65
CA GLN A 63 -7.16 38.05 -17.40
C GLN A 63 -6.50 37.60 -16.09
N VAL A 64 -6.04 38.52 -15.23
CA VAL A 64 -5.60 38.15 -13.88
C VAL A 64 -6.58 38.71 -12.86
N SER A 65 -7.51 37.87 -12.40
CA SER A 65 -8.33 38.16 -11.21
C SER A 65 -7.42 38.15 -9.98
N ARG A 66 -6.62 39.22 -9.83
CA ARG A 66 -5.83 39.54 -8.64
C ARG A 66 -6.69 40.16 -7.54
N SER A 67 -8.00 40.29 -7.74
CA SER A 67 -8.89 41.02 -6.84
C SER A 67 -9.08 40.31 -5.50
N ALA A 68 -9.08 38.97 -5.48
CA ALA A 68 -9.10 38.19 -4.24
C ALA A 68 -7.78 38.34 -3.47
N SER A 69 -6.65 38.08 -4.14
CA SER A 69 -5.32 38.17 -3.53
C SER A 69 -4.94 39.60 -3.11
N ARG A 70 -5.39 40.62 -3.85
CA ARG A 70 -5.14 42.04 -3.54
C ARG A 70 -6.07 42.56 -2.43
N ARG A 71 -7.33 42.10 -2.35
CA ARG A 71 -8.22 42.46 -1.22
C ARG A 71 -7.64 42.01 0.11
N MET A 72 -7.10 40.79 0.14
CA MET A 72 -6.47 40.25 1.35
C MET A 72 -5.21 41.02 1.76
N LEU A 73 -4.53 41.70 0.84
CA LEU A 73 -3.33 42.50 1.14
C LEU A 73 -3.64 43.97 1.50
N HIS A 74 -4.86 44.46 1.26
CA HIS A 74 -5.26 45.85 1.53
C HIS A 74 -5.97 46.04 2.88
N ASP A 75 -6.49 44.95 3.45
CA ASP A 75 -7.06 44.95 4.79
C ASP A 75 -5.89 44.63 5.75
N GLY A 76 -5.34 45.63 6.44
CA GLY A 76 -4.13 45.54 7.27
C GLY A 76 -4.19 44.59 8.47
N ALA A 77 -5.11 43.63 8.46
CA ALA A 77 -5.38 42.61 9.47
C ALA A 77 -5.13 41.17 8.98
N THR A 78 -4.68 40.97 7.73
CA THR A 78 -4.36 39.64 7.21
C THR A 78 -2.94 39.24 7.60
N SER A 79 -2.83 38.26 8.49
CA SER A 79 -1.57 37.63 8.86
C SER A 79 -1.32 36.38 8.02
N TYR A 80 -0.06 35.98 7.93
CA TYR A 80 0.34 34.74 7.28
C TYR A 80 1.12 33.86 8.26
N VAL A 81 0.92 32.55 8.16
CA VAL A 81 1.64 31.55 8.95
C VAL A 81 2.09 30.42 8.04
N ASN A 82 3.31 29.94 8.25
CA ASN A 82 3.87 28.83 7.48
C ASN A 82 3.59 27.51 8.18
N VAL A 83 3.00 26.57 7.45
CA VAL A 83 2.73 25.21 7.88
C VAL A 83 3.52 24.23 7.02
N VAL A 84 4.21 23.30 7.66
CA VAL A 84 5.00 22.25 7.02
C VAL A 84 4.32 20.91 7.26
N ILE A 85 3.81 20.27 6.22
CA ILE A 85 3.12 18.98 6.31
C ILE A 85 3.99 17.91 5.65
N ASN A 86 4.53 16.97 6.42
CA ASN A 86 5.46 15.94 5.92
C ASN A 86 6.65 16.51 5.12
N GLY A 87 7.13 17.70 5.49
CA GLY A 87 8.20 18.41 4.78
C GLY A 87 7.74 19.31 3.62
N HIS A 88 6.46 19.30 3.26
CA HIS A 88 5.91 20.20 2.24
C HIS A 88 5.46 21.52 2.85
N HIS A 89 5.97 22.64 2.33
CA HIS A 89 5.63 23.98 2.80
C HIS A 89 4.29 24.45 2.22
N ARG A 90 3.45 25.01 3.10
CA ARG A 90 2.18 25.66 2.76
C ARG A 90 2.04 26.95 3.56
N THR A 91 1.73 28.06 2.91
CA THR A 91 1.41 29.32 3.58
C THR A 91 -0.10 29.43 3.77
N ILE A 92 -0.53 29.66 5.01
CA ILE A 92 -1.93 29.90 5.37
C ILE A 92 -2.10 31.40 5.57
N LEU A 93 -3.10 31.95 4.89
CA LEU A 93 -3.48 33.37 4.98
C LEU A 93 -4.79 33.45 5.75
N GLY A 94 -4.89 34.38 6.68
CA GLY A 94 -6.10 34.55 7.48
C GLY A 94 -5.99 35.73 8.43
N ASN A 95 -7.07 35.98 9.17
CA ASN A 95 -7.16 37.11 10.09
C ASN A 95 -7.29 36.56 11.51
N ASN A 96 -6.70 37.24 12.50
CA ASN A 96 -6.81 36.90 13.93
C ASN A 96 -6.36 35.47 14.30
N PHE A 97 -5.19 35.04 13.84
CA PHE A 97 -4.60 33.80 14.35
C PHE A 97 -4.28 33.93 15.85
N THR A 98 -4.98 33.15 16.68
CA THR A 98 -4.73 33.12 18.13
C THR A 98 -3.77 32.00 18.48
N ASP A 99 -4.13 30.77 18.11
CA ASP A 99 -3.41 29.54 18.43
C ASP A 99 -3.23 28.63 17.21
N VAL A 100 -2.36 27.62 17.31
CA VAL A 100 -2.08 26.67 16.21
C VAL A 100 -3.35 26.07 15.63
N LYS A 101 -4.33 25.75 16.49
CA LYS A 101 -5.64 25.26 16.05
C LYS A 101 -6.33 26.23 15.09
N SER A 102 -6.35 27.53 15.40
CA SER A 102 -7.00 28.54 14.53
C SER A 102 -6.36 28.62 13.15
N VAL A 103 -5.04 28.40 13.06
CA VAL A 103 -4.31 28.36 11.78
C VAL A 103 -4.67 27.10 10.98
N LEU A 104 -4.78 25.94 11.64
CA LEU A 104 -5.18 24.71 10.98
C LEU A 104 -6.63 24.78 10.47
N ASP A 105 -7.52 25.33 11.29
CA ASP A 105 -8.94 25.52 10.94
C ASP A 105 -9.07 26.48 9.74
N ALA A 106 -8.36 27.62 9.74
CA ALA A 106 -8.34 28.56 8.61
C ALA A 106 -7.68 27.99 7.34
N GLY A 107 -6.78 27.02 7.49
CA GLY A 107 -6.11 26.35 6.38
C GLY A 107 -6.87 25.14 5.82
N ASP A 108 -8.06 24.85 6.34
CA ASP A 108 -8.80 23.60 6.08
C ASP A 108 -7.92 22.35 6.29
N ILE A 109 -7.11 22.34 7.37
CA ILE A 109 -6.21 21.24 7.71
C ILE A 109 -6.81 20.44 8.87
N THR A 110 -7.44 19.32 8.54
CA THR A 110 -7.93 18.35 9.54
C THR A 110 -6.83 17.36 9.92
N LEU A 111 -6.57 17.20 11.21
CA LEU A 111 -5.62 16.21 11.74
C LEU A 111 -6.22 14.81 11.73
N GLU A 112 -5.41 13.84 11.35
CA GLU A 112 -5.73 12.43 11.39
C GLU A 112 -5.27 11.80 12.71
N PRO A 113 -5.78 10.60 13.06
CA PRO A 113 -5.30 9.87 14.23
C PRO A 113 -3.79 9.66 14.17
N HIS A 114 -3.11 9.89 15.30
CA HIS A 114 -1.66 9.77 15.47
C HIS A 114 -0.81 10.80 14.72
N ASP A 115 -1.41 11.80 14.07
CA ASP A 115 -0.68 12.97 13.59
C ASP A 115 -0.01 13.71 14.75
N VAL A 116 1.19 14.22 14.50
CA VAL A 116 1.93 14.96 15.51
C VAL A 116 2.21 16.37 15.02
N VAL A 117 1.61 17.34 15.70
CA VAL A 117 1.79 18.77 15.43
C VAL A 117 2.79 19.36 16.40
N THR A 118 3.62 20.28 15.92
CA THR A 118 4.59 21.03 16.71
C THR A 118 4.66 22.46 16.19
N PRO A 119 4.40 23.51 16.99
CA PRO A 119 4.06 23.47 18.42
C PRO A 119 2.63 22.94 18.70
N SER A 120 2.21 22.86 19.97
CA SER A 120 0.91 22.25 20.33
C SER A 120 -0.29 23.07 19.83
N LEU A 121 -1.46 22.44 19.72
CA LEU A 121 -2.68 23.08 19.20
C LEU A 121 -3.12 24.36 19.94
N THR A 122 -2.76 24.48 21.22
CA THR A 122 -3.09 25.63 22.08
C THR A 122 -1.94 26.61 22.23
N THR A 123 -0.83 26.40 21.51
CA THR A 123 0.28 27.35 21.51
C THR A 123 -0.12 28.59 20.72
N LYS A 124 0.08 29.76 21.31
CA LYS A 124 -0.14 31.04 20.64
C LYS A 124 0.77 31.18 19.43
N VAL A 125 0.23 31.73 18.34
CA VAL A 125 0.95 31.83 17.06
C VAL A 125 1.24 33.28 16.73
N SER A 126 2.42 33.52 16.19
CA SER A 126 2.83 34.80 15.57
C SER A 126 3.23 34.57 14.11
N GLU A 127 3.41 35.65 13.34
CA GLU A 127 3.77 35.59 11.90
C GLU A 127 5.12 34.89 11.63
N SER A 128 6.00 34.80 12.63
CA SER A 128 7.28 34.08 12.53
C SER A 128 7.19 32.60 12.91
N THR A 129 6.02 32.13 13.37
CA THR A 129 5.85 30.76 13.85
C THR A 129 5.76 29.80 12.67
N VAL A 130 6.53 28.70 12.73
CA VAL A 130 6.45 27.60 11.78
C VAL A 130 5.76 26.42 12.46
N ILE A 131 4.62 26.01 11.92
CA ILE A 131 3.85 24.86 12.41
C ILE A 131 4.25 23.64 11.60
N THR A 132 4.73 22.58 12.25
CA THR A 132 5.09 21.32 11.61
C THR A 132 4.07 20.25 11.94
N ILE A 133 3.50 19.62 10.93
CA ILE A 133 2.59 18.48 11.02
C ILE A 133 3.31 17.28 10.43
N ASN A 134 3.54 16.27 11.26
CA ASN A 134 3.99 14.96 10.83
C ASN A 134 2.78 14.05 10.80
N ARG A 135 2.30 13.72 9.59
CA ARG A 135 1.19 12.78 9.41
C ARG A 135 1.62 11.38 9.82
N ALA A 136 0.71 10.63 10.41
CA ALA A 136 0.92 9.21 10.60
C ALA A 136 0.78 8.47 9.24
N GLY A 137 1.77 7.65 8.89
CA GLY A 137 1.76 6.88 7.65
C GLY A 137 1.49 5.41 7.93
N ALA A 138 0.42 4.86 7.35
CA ALA A 138 0.16 3.42 7.32
C ALA A 138 0.82 2.79 6.09
N LYS A 139 1.58 1.71 6.29
CA LYS A 139 2.24 0.96 5.22
C LYS A 139 2.03 -0.53 5.40
N LEU A 140 1.84 -1.23 4.28
CA LEU A 140 1.86 -2.69 4.25
C LEU A 140 3.31 -3.19 4.31
N GLU A 141 3.59 -4.10 5.24
CA GLU A 141 4.89 -4.74 5.41
C GLU A 141 4.73 -6.25 5.44
N ASN A 142 5.60 -6.96 4.72
CA ASN A 142 5.61 -8.41 4.63
C ASN A 142 6.76 -8.96 5.49
N SER A 143 6.49 -10.05 6.21
CA SER A 143 7.48 -10.78 7.00
C SER A 143 7.36 -12.28 6.71
N ASP A 144 8.50 -12.93 6.49
CA ASP A 144 8.58 -14.37 6.26
C ASP A 144 9.07 -15.05 7.54
N ASP A 145 8.23 -15.93 8.10
CA ASP A 145 8.54 -16.71 9.31
C ASP A 145 8.63 -18.22 8.95
N PRO A 146 9.62 -18.96 9.45
CA PRO A 146 9.78 -20.37 9.13
C PRO A 146 8.70 -21.24 9.80
N ILE A 147 8.18 -22.22 9.06
CA ILE A 147 7.29 -23.25 9.59
C ILE A 147 8.12 -24.52 9.75
N ALA A 148 8.29 -24.99 10.98
CA ALA A 148 9.04 -26.22 11.24
C ALA A 148 8.39 -27.44 10.56
N PHE A 149 9.21 -28.37 10.07
CA PHE A 149 8.72 -29.67 9.60
C PHE A 149 8.54 -30.66 10.75
N ASN A 150 7.65 -31.64 10.58
CA ASN A 150 7.48 -32.71 11.55
C ASN A 150 8.39 -33.90 11.23
N VAL A 151 8.71 -34.70 12.25
CA VAL A 151 9.41 -35.98 12.08
C VAL A 151 8.39 -37.10 12.21
N VAL A 152 8.19 -37.84 11.12
CA VAL A 152 7.25 -38.97 11.05
C VAL A 152 8.03 -40.27 11.04
N LYS A 153 7.81 -41.11 12.06
CA LYS A 153 8.36 -42.47 12.10
C LYS A 153 7.38 -43.46 11.47
N LYS A 154 7.87 -44.32 10.57
CA LYS A 154 7.07 -45.33 9.88
C LYS A 154 7.70 -46.71 10.03
N GLU A 155 6.96 -47.63 10.63
CA GLU A 155 7.42 -49.01 10.81
C GLU A 155 7.55 -49.74 9.46
N THR A 156 8.58 -50.58 9.32
CA THR A 156 8.77 -51.41 8.13
C THR A 156 9.50 -52.71 8.46
N ALA A 157 9.00 -53.82 7.92
CA ALA A 157 9.68 -55.12 8.02
C ALA A 157 10.94 -55.21 7.15
N ALA A 158 11.19 -54.22 6.29
CA ALA A 158 12.39 -54.16 5.43
C ALA A 158 13.67 -53.80 6.20
N LEU A 159 13.56 -53.43 7.48
CA LEU A 159 14.68 -53.09 8.36
C LEU A 159 14.75 -54.09 9.53
N PRO A 160 15.95 -54.51 9.95
CA PRO A 160 16.12 -55.27 11.19
C PRO A 160 15.61 -54.49 12.41
N LYS A 161 15.10 -55.23 13.40
CA LYS A 161 14.58 -54.66 14.64
C LYS A 161 15.58 -53.74 15.32
N GLY A 162 15.15 -52.53 15.66
CA GLY A 162 15.97 -51.53 16.34
C GLY A 162 16.87 -50.69 15.43
N THR A 163 16.76 -50.83 14.10
CA THR A 163 17.45 -49.95 13.16
C THR A 163 16.54 -48.84 12.65
N GLU A 164 17.10 -47.64 12.47
CA GLU A 164 16.40 -46.49 11.86
C GLU A 164 17.08 -46.08 10.54
N LYS A 165 16.28 -45.70 9.56
CA LYS A 165 16.79 -45.16 8.28
C LYS A 165 15.95 -43.98 7.81
N VAL A 166 16.58 -42.85 7.49
CA VAL A 166 15.89 -41.71 6.88
C VAL A 166 15.45 -42.08 5.47
N GLN A 167 14.13 -42.02 5.21
CA GLN A 167 13.56 -42.22 3.88
C GLN A 167 13.47 -40.91 3.10
N SER A 168 13.11 -39.82 3.78
CA SER A 168 13.06 -38.48 3.18
C SER A 168 13.52 -37.46 4.21
N GLU A 169 14.41 -36.58 3.80
CA GLU A 169 14.72 -35.39 4.59
C GLU A 169 13.53 -34.45 4.66
N GLY A 170 13.41 -33.78 5.80
CA GLY A 170 12.42 -32.73 6.03
C GLY A 170 12.92 -31.37 5.54
N ALA A 171 12.01 -30.45 5.30
CA ALA A 171 12.32 -29.08 4.92
C ALA A 171 11.31 -28.13 5.55
N ASN A 172 11.79 -27.04 6.14
CA ASN A 172 10.92 -26.01 6.69
C ASN A 172 10.07 -25.36 5.60
N GLY A 173 8.83 -25.08 5.96
CA GLY A 173 7.93 -24.21 5.22
C GLY A 173 8.21 -22.74 5.53
N VAL A 174 7.42 -21.86 4.92
CA VAL A 174 7.46 -20.42 5.13
C VAL A 174 6.03 -19.91 5.23
N MET A 175 5.72 -19.21 6.32
CA MET A 175 4.52 -18.42 6.50
C MET A 175 4.85 -16.98 6.12
N GLU A 176 4.12 -16.41 5.18
CA GLU A 176 4.22 -14.98 4.90
C GLU A 176 3.10 -14.27 5.66
N THR A 177 3.47 -13.26 6.44
CA THR A 177 2.54 -12.42 7.20
C THR A 177 2.62 -11.00 6.68
N ALA A 178 1.50 -10.49 6.18
CA ALA A 178 1.34 -9.11 5.77
C ALA A 178 0.72 -8.30 6.94
N LYS A 179 1.40 -7.23 7.36
CA LYS A 179 1.00 -6.36 8.47
C LYS A 179 0.79 -4.94 7.96
N ILE A 180 -0.28 -4.28 8.40
CA ILE A 180 -0.43 -2.83 8.26
C ILE A 180 0.25 -2.20 9.47
N VAL A 181 1.33 -1.46 9.22
CA VAL A 181 2.13 -0.79 10.24
C VAL A 181 1.96 0.72 10.08
N THR A 182 1.43 1.37 11.12
CA THR A 182 1.29 2.83 11.17
C THR A 182 2.45 3.42 11.94
N ARG A 183 3.11 4.42 11.36
CA ARG A 183 4.23 5.13 11.98
C ARG A 183 3.96 6.62 12.10
N ALA A 184 4.27 7.18 13.26
CA ALA A 184 4.28 8.62 13.50
C ALA A 184 5.69 9.04 13.97
N LYS A 185 6.28 10.05 13.34
CA LYS A 185 7.68 10.49 13.61
C LYS A 185 8.69 9.33 13.62
N GLY A 186 8.52 8.38 12.71
CA GLY A 186 9.38 7.19 12.57
C GLY A 186 9.15 6.08 13.60
N LYS A 187 8.28 6.26 14.61
CA LYS A 187 7.95 5.24 15.62
C LYS A 187 6.67 4.49 15.25
N ILE A 188 6.64 3.17 15.47
CA ILE A 188 5.44 2.36 15.25
C ILE A 188 4.41 2.69 16.33
N VAL A 189 3.23 3.15 15.91
CA VAL A 189 2.11 3.48 16.81
C VAL A 189 1.00 2.45 16.75
N SER A 190 0.89 1.70 15.66
CA SER A 190 0.02 0.53 15.55
C SER A 190 0.56 -0.49 14.56
N SER A 191 0.29 -1.76 14.80
CA SER A 191 0.60 -2.87 13.89
C SER A 191 -0.53 -3.88 13.92
N ASN A 192 -1.13 -4.19 12.78
CA ASN A 192 -2.22 -5.15 12.66
C ASN A 192 -1.93 -6.15 11.55
N ILE A 193 -2.21 -7.44 11.79
CA ILE A 193 -2.05 -8.48 10.77
C ILE A 193 -3.21 -8.37 9.79
N PHE A 194 -2.89 -8.05 8.55
CA PHE A 194 -3.86 -7.97 7.46
C PHE A 194 -4.17 -9.35 6.89
N ALA A 195 -3.12 -10.15 6.65
CA ALA A 195 -3.23 -11.50 6.13
C ALA A 195 -2.02 -12.34 6.54
N SER A 196 -2.23 -13.64 6.68
CA SER A 196 -1.16 -14.63 6.75
C SER A 196 -1.48 -15.81 5.86
N TYR A 197 -0.47 -16.35 5.18
CA TYR A 197 -0.63 -17.51 4.32
C TYR A 197 0.65 -18.33 4.23
N VAL A 198 0.48 -19.64 4.00
CA VAL A 198 1.59 -20.55 3.79
C VAL A 198 2.15 -20.34 2.40
N LYS A 199 3.26 -19.59 2.29
CA LYS A 199 4.00 -19.35 1.05
C LYS A 199 4.69 -20.60 0.55
N LYS A 200 5.20 -21.42 1.47
CA LYS A 200 5.81 -22.73 1.20
C LYS A 200 5.40 -23.71 2.28
N ALA A 201 4.78 -24.83 1.91
CA ALA A 201 4.44 -25.86 2.88
C ALA A 201 5.70 -26.55 3.44
N PRO A 202 5.75 -26.86 4.74
CA PRO A 202 6.80 -27.71 5.29
C PRO A 202 6.70 -29.13 4.69
N LYS A 203 7.85 -29.78 4.55
CA LYS A 203 7.96 -31.18 4.14
C LYS A 203 8.44 -31.98 5.33
N ASP A 204 7.67 -32.97 5.76
CA ASP A 204 8.03 -33.79 6.91
C ASP A 204 9.27 -34.65 6.63
N LYS A 205 10.07 -34.87 7.67
CA LYS A 205 11.17 -35.84 7.68
C LYS A 205 10.59 -37.21 8.00
N VAL A 206 10.81 -38.18 7.11
CA VAL A 206 10.30 -39.55 7.30
C VAL A 206 11.44 -40.47 7.69
N ILE A 207 11.31 -41.13 8.84
CA ILE A 207 12.27 -42.10 9.37
C ILE A 207 11.59 -43.47 9.40
N LEU A 208 12.18 -44.44 8.71
CA LEU A 208 11.77 -45.83 8.78
C LEU A 208 12.37 -46.48 10.01
N VAL A 209 11.58 -47.28 10.72
CA VAL A 209 12.01 -48.04 11.90
C VAL A 209 11.69 -49.52 11.71
N GLY A 210 12.63 -50.40 12.11
CA GLY A 210 12.50 -51.86 12.04
C GLY A 210 12.13 -52.52 13.34
#